data_AF-F2BCV8-F1
#
_entry.id   AF-F2BCV8-F1
#
_cell.length_a   1.000
_cell.length_b   1.000
_cell.length_c   1.000
_cell.angle_alpha   90.00
_cell.angle_beta   90.00
_cell.angle_gamma   90.00
#
_symmetry.space_group_name_H-M   'P 1'
#
loop_
_entity.id
_entity.type
_entity.pdbx_description
1 polymer ?
#
loop_
_entity_poly.entity_id
_entity_poly.type
_entity_poly.pdbx_seq_one_letter_code
_entity_poly.pdbx_strand_id
1 'polypeptide(L)'
;MNSEKALVIFSGGQDSTTCLIQAIQTYGRENVQTISFQYGQRHAVELERARSIAQDWGVKQTILDLSLIKHITQNALTDNTAAIQTAANGLPNTFVDGRNALFLLYAAICAKGQNIRHIITGVCETDFSGYPDCRDVFVKSMNVTLNLAMDYPFQIHTPLMYLTKAQTWELADKLGCLDYIRDHTHTCYNGVIGGCHQCPACQLRERGLAQYLQNKAAAPAFYDCEKNLTEHDLAQAEHTLAATLPDSFKAHYLKYNGGTPARTLFDAGGSGCDNIEISDFIPIRYAQAFADDPDFTLEGRAAAEWARNEIPPALIPFALDWGGNYICLEKDSGKITYYVRDVWSDKLSREANFKSNTRPLADTFPAFLARLRDNPDDVDSDDE
;
A
#
# COMPACT_ATOMS: atom_id res chain seq x y z
N MET A 1 -24.61 -11.06 3.26
CA MET A 1 -23.40 -11.90 3.05
C MET A 1 -23.43 -12.37 1.61
N ASN A 2 -22.37 -12.09 0.85
CA ASN A 2 -22.27 -12.51 -0.54
C ASN A 2 -22.25 -14.04 -0.60
N SER A 3 -23.20 -14.67 -1.31
CA SER A 3 -23.29 -16.13 -1.46
C SER A 3 -22.47 -16.67 -2.63
N GLU A 4 -21.76 -15.78 -3.34
CA GLU A 4 -20.94 -16.16 -4.48
C GLU A 4 -19.65 -16.86 -4.03
N LYS A 5 -19.31 -17.93 -4.75
CA LYS A 5 -18.11 -18.73 -4.48
C LYS A 5 -16.98 -18.32 -5.40
N ALA A 6 -15.75 -18.45 -4.89
CA ALA A 6 -14.52 -18.19 -5.64
C ALA A 6 -13.55 -19.38 -5.58
N LEU A 7 -12.88 -19.65 -6.71
CA LEU A 7 -11.79 -20.60 -6.81
C LEU A 7 -10.49 -19.84 -7.08
N VAL A 8 -9.51 -19.97 -6.19
CA VAL A 8 -8.20 -19.32 -6.31
C VAL A 8 -7.19 -20.32 -6.89
N ILE A 9 -6.53 -19.96 -8.00
CA ILE A 9 -5.36 -20.69 -8.50
C ILE A 9 -4.20 -20.41 -7.56
N PHE A 10 -3.75 -21.44 -6.85
CA PHE A 10 -2.94 -21.27 -5.65
C PHE A 10 -1.64 -22.08 -5.69
N SER A 11 -0.51 -21.41 -5.50
CA SER A 11 0.83 -22.03 -5.50
C SER A 11 1.55 -21.94 -4.16
N GLY A 12 1.02 -21.22 -3.17
CA GLY A 12 1.69 -20.95 -1.89
C GLY A 12 2.81 -19.90 -1.97
N GLY A 13 2.98 -19.26 -3.13
CA GLY A 13 3.84 -18.08 -3.28
C GLY A 13 3.17 -16.80 -2.81
N GLN A 14 3.96 -15.72 -2.72
CA GLN A 14 3.52 -14.38 -2.31
C GLN A 14 2.20 -13.98 -3.00
N ASP A 15 2.23 -13.85 -4.33
CA ASP A 15 1.11 -13.34 -5.14
C ASP A 15 -0.18 -14.14 -4.95
N SER A 16 -0.10 -15.48 -5.09
CA SER A 16 -1.27 -16.35 -4.94
C SER A 16 -1.84 -16.35 -3.51
N THR A 17 -1.00 -16.09 -2.51
CA THR A 17 -1.42 -15.99 -1.10
C THR A 17 -2.09 -14.65 -0.83
N THR A 18 -1.57 -13.55 -1.39
CA THR A 18 -2.25 -12.25 -1.36
C THR A 18 -3.64 -12.35 -1.99
N CYS A 19 -3.76 -12.99 -3.17
CA CYS A 19 -5.04 -13.23 -3.82
C CYS A 19 -5.99 -14.10 -2.98
N LEU A 20 -5.48 -15.15 -2.31
CA LEU A 20 -6.30 -15.98 -1.42
C LEU A 20 -6.89 -15.18 -0.27
N ILE A 21 -6.06 -14.39 0.41
CA ILE A 21 -6.49 -13.60 1.58
C ILE A 21 -7.48 -12.53 1.16
N GLN A 22 -7.24 -11.85 0.05
CA GLN A 22 -8.19 -10.89 -0.54
C GLN A 22 -9.52 -11.57 -0.86
N ALA A 23 -9.50 -12.75 -1.50
CA ALA A 23 -10.70 -13.52 -1.81
C ALA A 23 -11.51 -13.87 -0.55
N ILE A 24 -10.83 -14.24 0.55
CA ILE A 24 -11.47 -14.55 1.82
C ILE A 24 -12.18 -13.32 2.40
N GLN A 25 -11.55 -12.14 2.34
CA GLN A 25 -12.17 -10.88 2.78
C GLN A 25 -13.39 -10.50 1.92
N THR A 26 -13.33 -10.73 0.60
CA THR A 26 -14.41 -10.38 -0.34
C THR A 26 -15.60 -11.35 -0.26
N TYR A 27 -15.35 -12.66 -0.23
CA TYR A 27 -16.39 -13.68 -0.40
C TYR A 27 -16.75 -14.43 0.89
N GLY A 28 -15.96 -14.30 1.95
CA GLY A 28 -16.08 -15.13 3.14
C GLY A 28 -15.34 -16.46 2.97
N ARG A 29 -14.66 -16.91 4.03
CA ARG A 29 -13.79 -18.10 4.01
C ARG A 29 -14.50 -19.36 3.51
N GLU A 30 -15.75 -19.57 3.91
CA GLU A 30 -16.58 -20.72 3.54
C GLU A 30 -16.94 -20.79 2.06
N ASN A 31 -16.84 -19.67 1.34
CA ASN A 31 -17.14 -19.57 -0.09
C ASN A 31 -15.87 -19.62 -0.97
N VAL A 32 -14.69 -19.69 -0.37
CA VAL A 32 -13.40 -19.72 -1.08
C VAL A 32 -12.80 -21.11 -1.06
N GLN A 33 -12.36 -21.57 -2.23
CA GLN A 33 -11.59 -22.79 -2.40
C GLN A 33 -10.32 -22.51 -3.21
N THR A 34 -9.33 -23.38 -3.11
CA THR A 34 -8.08 -23.28 -3.85
C THR A 34 -7.88 -24.48 -4.78
N ILE A 35 -7.20 -24.26 -5.90
CA ILE A 35 -6.69 -25.32 -6.77
C ILE A 35 -5.18 -25.13 -6.97
N SER A 36 -4.42 -26.20 -6.79
CA SER A 36 -2.97 -26.23 -6.97
C SER A 36 -2.57 -27.26 -8.00
N PHE A 37 -1.53 -26.97 -8.77
CA PHE A 37 -1.09 -27.81 -9.89
C PHE A 37 0.27 -28.44 -9.62
N GLN A 38 0.34 -29.76 -9.68
CA GLN A 38 1.57 -30.53 -9.61
C GLN A 38 1.98 -30.93 -11.03
N TYR A 39 2.78 -30.12 -11.72
CA TYR A 39 3.24 -30.40 -13.09
C TYR A 39 4.73 -30.81 -13.16
N GLY A 40 5.33 -31.12 -12.01
CA GLY A 40 6.70 -31.60 -11.91
C GLY A 40 7.74 -30.58 -11.47
N GLN A 41 7.34 -29.66 -10.59
CA GLN A 41 8.23 -28.72 -9.89
C GLN A 41 9.46 -29.46 -9.32
N ARG A 42 10.63 -28.82 -9.35
CA ARG A 42 11.92 -29.42 -8.94
C ARG A 42 11.95 -29.80 -7.46
N HIS A 43 11.14 -29.15 -6.63
CA HIS A 43 11.12 -29.34 -5.17
C HIS A 43 9.68 -29.45 -4.65
N ALA A 44 9.44 -30.45 -3.78
CA ALA A 44 8.15 -30.68 -3.12
C ALA A 44 7.73 -29.54 -2.17
N VAL A 45 8.63 -28.59 -1.90
CA VAL A 45 8.45 -27.48 -0.95
C VAL A 45 7.31 -26.55 -1.36
N GLU A 46 7.11 -26.30 -2.66
CA GLU A 46 6.04 -25.40 -3.14
C GLU A 46 4.65 -25.93 -2.77
N LEU A 47 4.37 -27.19 -3.11
CA LEU A 47 3.07 -27.81 -2.79
C LEU A 47 2.85 -27.96 -1.29
N GLU A 48 3.90 -28.24 -0.53
CA GLU A 48 3.78 -28.35 0.92
C GLU A 48 3.45 -27.00 1.57
N ARG A 49 4.04 -25.91 1.06
CA ARG A 49 3.70 -24.56 1.51
C ARG A 49 2.29 -24.18 1.13
N ALA A 50 1.84 -24.51 -0.08
CA ALA A 50 0.45 -24.32 -0.46
C ALA A 50 -0.50 -25.10 0.47
N ARG A 51 -0.19 -26.35 0.83
CA ARG A 51 -1.00 -27.14 1.77
C ARG A 51 -1.06 -26.50 3.15
N SER A 52 0.09 -26.12 3.71
CA SER A 52 0.17 -25.45 5.02
C SER A 52 -0.68 -24.20 5.03
N ILE A 53 -0.50 -23.30 4.05
CA ILE A 53 -1.23 -22.03 4.01
C ILE A 53 -2.74 -22.27 3.83
N ALA A 54 -3.16 -23.22 2.98
CA ALA A 54 -4.58 -23.55 2.83
C ALA A 54 -5.20 -24.04 4.14
N GLN A 55 -4.45 -24.82 4.94
CA GLN A 55 -4.86 -25.27 6.27
C GLN A 55 -4.93 -24.11 7.28
N ASP A 56 -3.89 -23.28 7.33
CA ASP A 56 -3.81 -22.11 8.22
C ASP A 56 -4.99 -21.15 8.02
N TRP A 57 -5.41 -20.98 6.76
CA TRP A 57 -6.56 -20.14 6.38
C TRP A 57 -7.89 -20.88 6.34
N GLY A 58 -7.91 -22.18 6.64
CA GLY A 58 -9.13 -23.00 6.71
C GLY A 58 -9.90 -23.10 5.41
N VAL A 59 -9.21 -23.10 4.26
CA VAL A 59 -9.81 -23.20 2.92
C VAL A 59 -9.57 -24.59 2.32
N LYS A 60 -10.56 -25.10 1.59
CA LYS A 60 -10.42 -26.38 0.88
C LYS A 60 -9.43 -26.24 -0.28
N GLN A 61 -8.50 -27.19 -0.40
CA GLN A 61 -7.54 -27.27 -1.50
C GLN A 61 -7.77 -28.52 -2.35
N THR A 62 -7.86 -28.32 -3.67
CA THR A 62 -7.81 -29.39 -4.67
C THR A 62 -6.43 -29.41 -5.30
N ILE A 63 -5.75 -30.55 -5.31
CA ILE A 63 -4.46 -30.71 -5.98
C ILE A 63 -4.66 -31.53 -7.24
N LEU A 64 -4.24 -30.98 -8.39
CA LEU A 64 -4.32 -31.65 -9.68
C LEU A 64 -2.92 -32.02 -10.17
N ASP A 65 -2.71 -33.30 -10.43
CA ASP A 65 -1.48 -33.81 -11.04
C ASP A 65 -1.53 -33.60 -12.56
N LEU A 66 -0.60 -32.78 -13.03
CA LEU A 66 -0.39 -32.41 -14.43
C LEU A 66 0.97 -32.90 -14.93
N SER A 67 1.58 -33.87 -14.27
CA SER A 67 2.86 -34.47 -14.66
C SER A 67 2.86 -35.04 -16.08
N LEU A 68 1.70 -35.38 -16.64
CA LEU A 68 1.56 -35.79 -18.04
C LEU A 68 2.00 -34.72 -19.04
N ILE A 69 2.03 -33.43 -18.65
CA ILE A 69 2.53 -32.34 -19.51
C ILE A 69 3.99 -32.55 -19.92
N LYS A 70 4.75 -33.31 -19.13
CA LYS A 70 6.14 -33.67 -19.42
C LYS A 70 6.30 -34.54 -20.67
N HIS A 71 5.24 -35.22 -21.12
CA HIS A 71 5.30 -36.02 -22.34
C HIS A 71 5.24 -35.16 -23.61
N ILE A 72 4.76 -33.93 -23.52
CA ILE A 72 4.56 -33.02 -24.65
C ILE A 72 5.43 -31.76 -24.56
N THR A 73 6.28 -31.64 -23.54
CA THR A 73 7.17 -30.50 -23.30
C THR A 73 8.59 -30.95 -22.98
N GLN A 74 9.59 -30.18 -23.40
CA GLN A 74 11.01 -30.39 -23.06
C GLN A 74 11.54 -29.10 -22.41
N ASN A 75 11.84 -29.12 -21.10
CA ASN A 75 12.44 -27.97 -20.42
C ASN A 75 13.28 -28.37 -19.18
N ALA A 76 14.01 -27.41 -18.61
CA ALA A 76 14.89 -27.64 -17.46
C ALA A 76 14.16 -27.96 -16.13
N LEU A 77 12.82 -27.95 -16.08
CA LEU A 77 12.06 -28.50 -14.94
C LEU A 77 11.81 -30.01 -15.09
N THR A 78 11.88 -30.55 -16.31
CA THR A 78 11.75 -31.98 -16.56
C THR A 78 13.08 -32.71 -16.59
N ASP A 79 14.19 -31.98 -16.78
CA ASP A 79 15.56 -32.48 -16.68
C ASP A 79 16.23 -32.06 -15.36
N ASN A 80 16.37 -33.01 -14.43
CA ASN A 80 16.99 -32.79 -13.12
C ASN A 80 18.50 -32.41 -13.18
N THR A 81 19.14 -32.56 -14.34
CA THR A 81 20.56 -32.27 -14.56
C THR A 81 20.82 -30.89 -15.16
N ALA A 82 19.79 -30.22 -15.67
CA ALA A 82 19.92 -28.90 -16.27
C ALA A 82 20.08 -27.79 -15.21
N ALA A 83 21.07 -26.92 -15.43
CA ALA A 83 21.17 -25.66 -14.68
C ALA A 83 20.05 -24.71 -15.12
N ILE A 84 19.42 -24.04 -14.15
CA ILE A 84 18.43 -22.99 -14.46
C ILE A 84 19.19 -21.80 -15.05
N GLN A 85 18.92 -21.48 -16.30
CA GLN A 85 19.56 -20.38 -17.03
C GLN A 85 18.49 -19.48 -17.65
N THR A 86 18.72 -18.18 -17.60
CA THR A 86 17.93 -17.19 -18.32
C THR A 86 18.41 -17.14 -19.76
N ALA A 87 17.53 -17.44 -20.73
CA ALA A 87 17.85 -17.35 -22.14
C ALA A 87 17.95 -15.88 -22.58
N ALA A 88 18.51 -15.64 -23.78
CA ALA A 88 18.71 -14.29 -24.33
C ALA A 88 17.41 -13.48 -24.52
N ASN A 89 16.26 -14.14 -24.55
CA ASN A 89 14.92 -13.53 -24.60
C ASN A 89 14.34 -13.21 -23.21
N GLY A 90 15.13 -13.38 -22.13
CA GLY A 90 14.71 -13.12 -20.75
C GLY A 90 13.94 -14.27 -20.09
N LEU A 91 13.56 -15.31 -20.84
CA LEU A 91 12.79 -16.45 -20.31
C LEU A 91 13.74 -17.50 -19.72
N PRO A 92 13.46 -18.04 -18.52
CA PRO A 92 14.23 -19.15 -17.99
C PRO A 92 13.99 -20.42 -18.82
N ASN A 93 15.02 -21.23 -19.00
CA ASN A 93 14.96 -22.54 -19.71
C ASN A 93 14.05 -23.59 -19.03
N THR A 94 13.41 -23.23 -17.92
CA THR A 94 12.36 -23.95 -17.20
C THR A 94 10.94 -23.66 -17.74
N PHE A 95 10.81 -22.82 -18.77
CA PHE A 95 9.51 -22.37 -19.26
C PHE A 95 8.73 -23.45 -20.03
N VAL A 96 7.40 -23.44 -19.90
CA VAL A 96 6.45 -24.20 -20.72
C VAL A 96 5.52 -23.19 -21.37
N ASP A 97 5.58 -23.07 -22.70
CA ASP A 97 4.65 -22.22 -23.45
C ASP A 97 3.19 -22.60 -23.21
N GLY A 98 2.35 -21.60 -22.95
CA GLY A 98 0.90 -21.76 -22.81
C GLY A 98 0.44 -22.52 -21.56
N ARG A 99 1.31 -22.75 -20.57
CA ARG A 99 0.93 -23.47 -19.35
C ARG A 99 -0.21 -22.79 -18.58
N ASN A 100 -0.26 -21.46 -18.57
CA ASN A 100 -1.33 -20.77 -17.85
C ASN A 100 -2.68 -20.96 -18.54
N ALA A 101 -2.71 -21.19 -19.85
CA ALA A 101 -3.94 -21.57 -20.55
C ALA A 101 -4.49 -22.90 -20.03
N LEU A 102 -3.61 -23.89 -19.83
CA LEU A 102 -3.99 -25.17 -19.23
C LEU A 102 -4.47 -25.00 -17.79
N PHE A 103 -3.76 -24.23 -16.97
CA PHE A 103 -4.17 -23.96 -15.59
C PHE A 103 -5.55 -23.31 -15.51
N LEU A 104 -5.81 -22.29 -16.33
CA LEU A 104 -7.12 -21.65 -16.41
C LEU A 104 -8.22 -22.62 -16.87
N LEU A 105 -7.93 -23.47 -17.86
CA LEU A 105 -8.88 -24.49 -18.33
C LEU A 105 -9.22 -25.50 -17.24
N TYR A 106 -8.23 -26.07 -16.57
CA TYR A 106 -8.46 -27.02 -15.47
C TYR A 106 -9.17 -26.36 -14.28
N ALA A 107 -8.79 -25.13 -13.92
CA ALA A 107 -9.46 -24.38 -12.87
C ALA A 107 -10.93 -24.14 -13.22
N ALA A 108 -11.24 -23.78 -14.46
CA ALA A 108 -12.62 -23.54 -14.89
C ALA A 108 -13.48 -24.82 -14.90
N ILE A 109 -12.92 -25.95 -15.35
CA ILE A 109 -13.58 -27.26 -15.26
C ILE A 109 -13.89 -27.61 -13.79
N CYS A 110 -12.91 -27.42 -12.89
CA CYS A 110 -13.07 -27.63 -11.46
C CYS A 110 -14.11 -26.69 -10.83
N ALA A 111 -14.09 -25.41 -11.22
CA ALA A 111 -15.02 -24.39 -10.76
C ALA A 111 -16.46 -24.71 -11.18
N LYS A 112 -16.69 -25.07 -12.45
CA LYS A 112 -18.02 -25.46 -12.95
C LYS A 112 -18.57 -26.68 -12.24
N GLY A 113 -17.75 -27.71 -12.01
CA GLY A 113 -18.14 -28.90 -11.25
C GLY A 113 -18.63 -28.59 -9.83
N GLN A 114 -18.35 -27.40 -9.32
CA GLN A 114 -18.72 -26.93 -7.99
C GLN A 114 -19.63 -25.70 -7.99
N ASN A 115 -20.16 -25.31 -9.17
CA ASN A 115 -20.97 -24.10 -9.38
C ASN A 115 -20.29 -22.81 -8.90
N ILE A 116 -18.99 -22.69 -9.15
CA ILE A 116 -18.18 -21.52 -8.82
C ILE A 116 -18.04 -20.66 -10.08
N ARG A 117 -18.42 -19.39 -9.99
CA ARG A 117 -18.33 -18.42 -11.10
C ARG A 117 -17.02 -17.65 -11.13
N HIS A 118 -16.48 -17.31 -9.97
CA HIS A 118 -15.28 -16.48 -9.88
C HIS A 118 -14.03 -17.35 -9.83
N ILE A 119 -13.09 -17.08 -10.73
CA ILE A 119 -11.78 -17.71 -10.76
C ILE A 119 -10.76 -16.60 -10.52
N ILE A 120 -9.95 -16.73 -9.47
CA ILE A 120 -8.96 -15.72 -9.09
C ILE A 120 -7.57 -16.27 -9.40
N THR A 121 -6.75 -15.49 -10.07
CA THR A 121 -5.37 -15.87 -10.39
C THR A 121 -4.41 -14.71 -10.15
N GLY A 122 -3.24 -15.02 -9.60
CA GLY A 122 -2.20 -14.04 -9.26
C GLY A 122 -1.25 -13.71 -10.41
N VAL A 123 -1.64 -13.94 -11.67
CA VAL A 123 -0.80 -13.52 -12.82
C VAL A 123 -0.74 -11.99 -12.89
N CYS A 124 0.42 -11.49 -13.30
CA CYS A 124 0.71 -10.06 -13.39
C CYS A 124 1.54 -9.76 -14.65
N GLU A 125 1.32 -8.59 -15.24
CA GLU A 125 2.02 -8.13 -16.45
C GLU A 125 3.19 -7.18 -16.13
N THR A 126 3.17 -6.48 -14.98
CA THR A 126 4.19 -5.47 -14.62
C THR A 126 5.56 -6.06 -14.26
N ASP A 127 5.59 -7.28 -13.72
CA ASP A 127 6.82 -8.00 -13.37
C ASP A 127 7.45 -8.73 -14.57
N PHE A 128 7.35 -8.11 -15.74
CA PHE A 128 7.52 -8.69 -17.08
C PHE A 128 8.74 -9.62 -17.19
N SER A 129 8.45 -10.92 -17.12
CA SER A 129 9.36 -12.00 -17.51
C SER A 129 9.18 -12.40 -18.98
N GLY A 130 8.31 -11.69 -19.72
CA GLY A 130 8.05 -11.96 -21.15
C GLY A 130 6.92 -12.94 -21.44
N TYR A 131 6.22 -13.47 -20.42
CA TYR A 131 5.19 -14.49 -20.62
C TYR A 131 3.93 -13.94 -21.32
N PRO A 132 3.62 -14.38 -22.55
CA PRO A 132 2.42 -13.91 -23.26
C PRO A 132 1.13 -14.38 -22.58
N ASP A 133 1.18 -15.51 -21.87
CA ASP A 133 0.06 -16.13 -21.15
C ASP A 133 -0.15 -15.58 -19.73
N CYS A 134 0.46 -14.43 -19.40
CA CYS A 134 0.21 -13.66 -18.18
C CYS A 134 -0.45 -12.29 -18.44
N ARG A 135 -0.58 -11.88 -19.71
CA ARG A 135 -1.07 -10.55 -20.08
C ARG A 135 -2.58 -10.43 -19.90
N ASP A 136 -3.05 -9.23 -19.64
CA ASP A 136 -4.49 -8.96 -19.47
C ASP A 136 -5.31 -9.39 -20.70
N VAL A 137 -4.83 -9.06 -21.91
CA VAL A 137 -5.48 -9.43 -23.17
C VAL A 137 -5.66 -10.94 -23.33
N PHE A 138 -4.69 -11.73 -22.86
CA PHE A 138 -4.77 -13.18 -22.88
C PHE A 138 -5.80 -13.70 -21.87
N VAL A 139 -5.78 -13.19 -20.64
CA VAL A 139 -6.73 -13.62 -19.60
C VAL A 139 -8.18 -13.29 -20.00
N LYS A 140 -8.42 -12.10 -20.54
CA LYS A 140 -9.73 -11.70 -21.08
C LYS A 140 -10.18 -12.62 -22.21
N SER A 141 -9.29 -12.93 -23.16
CA SER A 141 -9.58 -13.88 -24.24
C SER A 141 -9.92 -15.27 -23.69
N MET A 142 -9.15 -15.77 -22.72
CA MET A 142 -9.43 -17.04 -22.06
C MET A 142 -10.76 -17.05 -21.33
N ASN A 143 -11.16 -15.96 -20.67
CA ASN A 143 -12.48 -15.87 -20.04
C ASN A 143 -13.61 -16.09 -21.07
N VAL A 144 -13.51 -15.45 -22.24
CA VAL A 144 -14.48 -15.62 -23.32
C VAL A 144 -14.47 -17.07 -23.81
N THR A 145 -13.30 -17.62 -24.10
CA THR A 145 -13.14 -19.01 -24.54
C THR A 145 -13.77 -20.00 -23.57
N LEU A 146 -13.52 -19.85 -22.27
CA LEU A 146 -14.04 -20.75 -21.23
C LEU A 146 -15.56 -20.63 -21.09
N ASN A 147 -16.11 -19.42 -21.18
CA ASN A 147 -17.55 -19.21 -21.15
C ASN A 147 -18.24 -19.88 -22.33
N LEU A 148 -17.68 -19.75 -23.55
CA LEU A 148 -18.21 -20.40 -24.75
C LEU A 148 -18.07 -21.92 -24.69
N ALA A 149 -16.92 -22.42 -24.25
CA ALA A 149 -16.63 -23.86 -24.22
C ALA A 149 -17.53 -24.63 -23.23
N MET A 150 -18.03 -23.94 -22.20
CA MET A 150 -18.78 -24.57 -21.12
C MET A 150 -20.19 -24.01 -20.93
N ASP A 151 -20.64 -23.04 -21.71
CA ASP A 151 -21.92 -22.35 -21.51
C ASP A 151 -22.15 -21.99 -20.04
N TYR A 152 -21.13 -21.34 -19.45
CA TYR A 152 -21.11 -21.01 -18.03
C TYR A 152 -20.50 -19.62 -17.83
N PRO A 153 -21.13 -18.73 -17.05
CA PRO A 153 -20.70 -17.33 -16.94
C PRO A 153 -19.55 -17.18 -15.94
N PHE A 154 -18.36 -17.65 -16.29
CA PHE A 154 -17.18 -17.42 -15.46
C PHE A 154 -16.76 -15.95 -15.50
N GLN A 155 -16.14 -15.52 -14.41
CA GLN A 155 -15.42 -14.26 -14.28
C GLN A 155 -14.03 -14.55 -13.75
N ILE A 156 -13.00 -14.26 -14.55
CA ILE A 156 -11.61 -14.40 -14.16
C ILE A 156 -11.13 -13.06 -13.61
N HIS A 157 -10.65 -13.10 -12.38
CA HIS A 157 -10.11 -11.95 -11.67
C HIS A 157 -8.59 -12.05 -11.59
N THR A 158 -7.93 -10.94 -11.91
CA THR A 158 -6.47 -10.78 -11.83
C THR A 158 -6.13 -9.57 -10.96
N PRO A 159 -6.29 -9.65 -9.62
CA PRO A 159 -6.18 -8.49 -8.74
C PRO A 159 -4.80 -7.83 -8.74
N LEU A 160 -3.78 -8.58 -9.17
CA LEU A 160 -2.39 -8.13 -9.20
C LEU A 160 -1.92 -7.68 -10.60
N MET A 161 -2.80 -7.70 -11.62
CA MET A 161 -2.42 -7.53 -13.04
C MET A 161 -1.51 -6.33 -13.29
N TYR A 162 -1.85 -5.20 -12.66
CA TYR A 162 -1.18 -3.91 -12.82
C TYR A 162 -0.39 -3.47 -11.58
N LEU A 163 -0.23 -4.35 -10.59
CA LEU A 163 0.51 -4.04 -9.37
C LEU A 163 1.97 -4.43 -9.52
N THR A 164 2.87 -3.50 -9.18
CA THR A 164 4.28 -3.81 -8.93
C THR A 164 4.43 -4.70 -7.70
N LYS A 165 5.62 -5.29 -7.50
CA LYS A 165 5.91 -6.07 -6.29
C LYS A 165 5.86 -5.24 -5.00
N ALA A 166 6.22 -3.95 -5.05
CA ALA A 166 6.06 -3.05 -3.92
C ALA A 166 4.58 -2.82 -3.59
N GLN A 167 3.73 -2.59 -4.60
CA GLN A 167 2.29 -2.45 -4.41
C GLN A 167 1.63 -3.77 -3.98
N THR A 168 2.17 -4.92 -4.37
CA THR A 168 1.69 -6.22 -3.87
C THR A 168 1.98 -6.40 -2.37
N TRP A 169 3.12 -5.91 -1.89
CA TRP A 169 3.41 -5.84 -0.45
C TRP A 169 2.53 -4.83 0.28
N GLU A 170 2.26 -3.70 -0.34
CA GLU A 170 1.31 -2.71 0.17
C GLU A 170 -0.10 -3.29 0.30
N LEU A 171 -0.56 -4.05 -0.70
CA LEU A 171 -1.84 -4.77 -0.64
C LEU A 171 -1.83 -5.78 0.51
N ALA A 172 -0.76 -6.55 0.68
CA ALA A 172 -0.64 -7.48 1.82
C ALA A 172 -0.73 -6.76 3.17
N ASP A 173 -0.15 -5.57 3.31
CA ASP A 173 -0.24 -4.75 4.51
C ASP A 173 -1.65 -4.19 4.73
N LYS A 174 -2.30 -3.66 3.68
CA LYS A 174 -3.70 -3.22 3.70
C LYS A 174 -4.66 -4.34 4.12
N LEU A 175 -4.36 -5.58 3.73
CA LEU A 175 -5.12 -6.78 4.12
C LEU A 175 -4.77 -7.28 5.54
N GLY A 176 -3.80 -6.66 6.24
CA GLY A 176 -3.35 -7.05 7.57
C GLY A 176 -2.54 -8.35 7.62
N CYS A 177 -1.95 -8.77 6.49
CA CYS A 177 -1.27 -10.06 6.35
C CYS A 177 0.19 -9.95 5.86
N LEU A 178 0.79 -8.76 5.96
CA LEU A 178 2.18 -8.48 5.56
C LEU A 178 3.16 -9.50 6.17
N ASP A 179 3.17 -9.63 7.49
CA ASP A 179 4.11 -10.51 8.21
C ASP A 179 3.83 -11.99 7.90
N TYR A 180 2.55 -12.38 7.83
CA TYR A 180 2.18 -13.74 7.46
C TYR A 180 2.73 -14.10 6.08
N ILE A 181 2.50 -13.25 5.07
CA ILE A 181 3.00 -13.47 3.71
C ILE A 181 4.53 -13.50 3.69
N ARG A 182 5.18 -12.60 4.43
CA ARG A 182 6.64 -12.53 4.53
C ARG A 182 7.25 -13.83 5.02
N ASP A 183 6.65 -14.46 6.03
CA ASP A 183 7.27 -15.57 6.74
C ASP A 183 6.80 -16.96 6.26
N HIS A 184 5.58 -17.07 5.71
CA HIS A 184 4.96 -18.36 5.43
C HIS A 184 4.94 -18.75 3.95
N THR A 185 5.12 -17.80 3.03
CA THR A 185 5.04 -18.06 1.59
C THR A 185 6.38 -18.44 0.96
N HIS A 186 6.33 -19.14 -0.18
CA HIS A 186 7.52 -19.61 -0.88
C HIS A 186 7.62 -19.08 -2.31
N THR A 187 8.69 -18.32 -2.60
CA THR A 187 8.94 -17.72 -3.92
C THR A 187 10.22 -18.24 -4.59
N CYS A 188 11.08 -18.96 -3.86
CA CYS A 188 12.41 -19.30 -4.33
C CYS A 188 12.41 -20.44 -5.37
N TYR A 189 12.89 -20.18 -6.59
CA TYR A 189 13.04 -21.23 -7.61
C TYR A 189 13.94 -22.41 -7.23
N ASN A 190 14.80 -22.24 -6.22
CA ASN A 190 15.70 -23.30 -5.73
C ASN A 190 15.14 -24.07 -4.54
N GLY A 191 13.88 -23.83 -4.13
CA GLY A 191 13.25 -24.57 -3.02
C GLY A 191 13.82 -24.25 -1.63
N VAL A 192 14.66 -23.22 -1.49
CA VAL A 192 15.28 -22.84 -0.21
C VAL A 192 14.25 -22.16 0.70
N ILE A 193 14.04 -22.71 1.89
CA ILE A 193 13.17 -22.11 2.93
C ILE A 193 13.76 -20.75 3.34
N GLY A 194 12.94 -19.70 3.36
CA GLY A 194 13.40 -18.32 3.59
C GLY A 194 13.97 -17.63 2.34
N GLY A 195 14.19 -18.37 1.25
CA GLY A 195 14.76 -17.85 0.01
C GLY A 195 16.27 -18.07 -0.09
N CYS A 196 16.77 -18.17 -1.33
CA CYS A 196 18.21 -18.28 -1.58
C CYS A 196 18.89 -16.91 -1.73
N HIS A 197 18.13 -15.81 -1.78
CA HIS A 197 18.57 -14.42 -1.97
C HIS A 197 19.33 -14.13 -3.27
N GLN A 198 19.48 -15.13 -4.14
CA GLN A 198 20.32 -15.04 -5.35
C GLN A 198 19.54 -15.29 -6.63
N CYS A 199 18.43 -16.03 -6.59
CA CYS A 199 17.63 -16.26 -7.78
C CYS A 199 16.77 -15.04 -8.14
N PRO A 200 16.39 -14.85 -9.42
CA PRO A 200 15.62 -13.69 -9.85
C PRO A 200 14.33 -13.47 -9.05
N ALA A 201 13.63 -14.55 -8.66
CA ALA A 201 12.40 -14.47 -7.89
C ALA A 201 12.62 -13.93 -6.45
N CYS A 202 13.70 -14.37 -5.77
CA CYS A 202 14.06 -13.83 -4.45
C CYS A 202 14.45 -12.36 -4.54
N GLN A 203 15.31 -11.98 -5.50
CA GLN A 203 15.73 -10.59 -5.68
C GLN A 203 14.56 -9.66 -6.01
N LEU A 204 13.60 -10.11 -6.83
CA LEU A 204 12.41 -9.34 -7.13
C LEU A 204 11.53 -9.14 -5.89
N ARG A 205 11.27 -10.21 -5.13
CA ARG A 205 10.50 -10.16 -3.87
C ARG A 205 11.13 -9.24 -2.83
N GLU A 206 12.44 -9.33 -2.64
CA GLU A 206 13.20 -8.55 -1.67
C GLU A 206 13.27 -7.07 -2.05
N ARG A 207 13.54 -6.76 -3.33
CA ARG A 207 13.51 -5.37 -3.82
C ARG A 207 12.13 -4.76 -3.66
N GLY A 208 11.07 -5.51 -3.99
CA GLY A 208 9.70 -5.06 -3.78
C GLY A 208 9.40 -4.75 -2.31
N LEU A 209 9.85 -5.60 -1.38
CA LEU A 209 9.67 -5.38 0.06
C LEU A 209 10.43 -4.14 0.54
N ALA A 210 11.70 -4.01 0.14
CA ALA A 210 12.54 -2.88 0.51
C ALA A 210 11.95 -1.55 0.00
N GLN A 211 11.50 -1.52 -1.26
CA GLN A 211 10.85 -0.36 -1.86
C GLN A 211 9.55 0.00 -1.13
N TYR A 212 8.71 -0.99 -0.82
CA TYR A 212 7.49 -0.77 -0.05
C TYR A 212 7.79 -0.19 1.34
N LEU A 213 8.74 -0.77 2.08
CA LEU A 213 9.12 -0.27 3.40
C LEU A 213 9.71 1.14 3.35
N GLN A 214 10.49 1.45 2.31
CA GLN A 214 10.99 2.80 2.07
C GLN A 214 9.85 3.78 1.78
N ASN A 215 8.89 3.42 0.94
CA ASN A 215 7.71 4.24 0.62
C ASN A 215 6.80 4.45 1.84
N LYS A 216 6.70 3.44 2.71
CA LYS A 216 5.95 3.52 3.98
C LYS A 216 6.64 4.44 4.97
N ALA A 217 7.97 4.43 5.00
CA ALA A 217 8.77 5.27 5.90
C ALA A 217 9.00 6.70 5.39
N ALA A 218 8.84 6.94 4.08
CA ALA A 218 9.03 8.26 3.50
C ALA A 218 7.94 9.25 3.97
N ALA A 219 8.38 10.45 4.35
CA ALA A 219 7.47 11.58 4.57
C ALA A 219 6.65 11.86 3.29
N PRO A 220 5.38 12.27 3.40
CA PRO A 220 4.55 12.54 2.24
C PRO A 220 5.16 13.63 1.37
N ALA A 221 4.92 13.54 0.06
CA ALA A 221 5.18 14.62 -0.87
C ALA A 221 4.21 15.78 -0.60
N PHE A 222 4.55 16.97 -1.07
CA PHE A 222 3.72 18.17 -0.97
C PHE A 222 3.60 18.82 -2.35
N TYR A 223 2.44 19.40 -2.60
CA TYR A 223 2.10 20.11 -3.83
C TYR A 223 1.78 21.57 -3.50
N ASP A 224 1.78 22.42 -4.54
CA ASP A 224 1.46 23.84 -4.42
C ASP A 224 2.26 24.57 -3.33
N CYS A 225 3.51 24.14 -3.13
CA CYS A 225 4.41 24.78 -2.18
C CYS A 225 4.87 26.14 -2.70
N GLU A 226 5.06 27.07 -1.77
CA GLU A 226 5.65 28.37 -2.10
C GLU A 226 7.13 28.24 -2.42
N LYS A 227 7.71 29.35 -2.92
CA LYS A 227 9.14 29.44 -3.20
C LYS A 227 9.97 28.91 -2.03
N ASN A 228 10.97 28.08 -2.35
CA ASN A 228 11.89 27.51 -1.38
C ASN A 228 12.53 28.59 -0.50
N LEU A 229 12.59 28.30 0.79
CA LEU A 229 13.22 29.14 1.79
C LEU A 229 14.74 29.00 1.75
N THR A 230 15.39 30.02 2.28
CA THR A 230 16.80 29.98 2.67
C THR A 230 16.94 29.80 4.18
N GLU A 231 18.13 29.41 4.64
CA GLU A 231 18.46 29.39 6.07
C GLU A 231 18.29 30.77 6.73
N HIS A 232 18.50 31.85 5.97
CA HIS A 232 18.26 33.21 6.44
C HIS A 232 16.77 33.48 6.68
N ASP A 233 15.88 33.00 5.79
CA ASP A 233 14.43 33.14 5.96
C ASP A 233 13.95 32.44 7.22
N LEU A 234 14.47 31.22 7.47
CA LEU A 234 14.16 30.46 8.69
C LEU A 234 14.68 31.15 9.96
N ALA A 235 15.91 31.66 9.95
CA ALA A 235 16.45 32.39 11.09
C ALA A 235 15.64 33.65 11.42
N GLN A 236 15.13 34.34 10.39
CA GLN A 236 14.24 35.47 10.58
C GLN A 236 12.88 35.03 11.16
N ALA A 237 12.31 33.93 10.70
CA ALA A 237 11.07 33.39 11.24
C ALA A 237 11.22 32.96 12.71
N GLU A 238 12.31 32.28 13.08
CA GLU A 238 12.65 31.94 14.47
C GLU A 238 12.76 33.19 15.36
N HIS A 239 13.34 34.27 14.83
CA HIS A 239 13.40 35.56 15.51
C HIS A 239 12.00 36.16 15.73
N THR A 240 11.14 36.20 14.71
CA THR A 240 9.76 36.70 14.81
C THR A 240 8.93 35.89 15.81
N LEU A 241 9.06 34.57 15.77
CA LEU A 241 8.31 33.63 16.62
C LEU A 241 8.82 33.59 18.07
N ALA A 242 10.02 34.15 18.31
CA ALA A 242 10.78 34.00 19.55
C ALA A 242 10.89 32.51 19.97
N ALA A 243 11.23 31.64 19.02
CA ALA A 243 11.29 30.20 19.21
C ALA A 243 12.38 29.57 18.35
N THR A 244 12.96 28.46 18.80
CA THR A 244 13.85 27.62 17.98
C THR A 244 13.03 26.49 17.38
N LEU A 245 12.96 26.44 16.04
CA LEU A 245 12.24 25.41 15.32
C LEU A 245 13.06 24.11 15.28
N PRO A 246 12.45 22.93 15.48
CA PRO A 246 13.15 21.66 15.39
C PRO A 246 13.84 21.47 14.03
N ASP A 247 15.02 20.85 14.01
CA ASP A 247 15.80 20.68 12.76
C ASP A 247 15.03 19.90 11.69
N SER A 248 14.23 18.91 12.08
CA SER A 248 13.36 18.17 11.16
C SER A 248 12.25 19.05 10.56
N PHE A 249 11.76 20.03 11.32
CA PHE A 249 10.73 20.98 10.87
C PHE A 249 11.35 21.98 9.87
N LYS A 250 12.54 22.52 10.19
CA LYS A 250 13.31 23.38 9.29
C LYS A 250 13.68 22.67 7.98
N ALA A 251 14.19 21.43 8.07
CA ALA A 251 14.55 20.64 6.90
C ALA A 251 13.35 20.36 5.99
N HIS A 252 12.16 20.21 6.56
CA HIS A 252 10.92 20.10 5.80
C HIS A 252 10.60 21.41 5.07
N TYR A 253 10.58 22.55 5.79
CA TYR A 253 10.23 23.85 5.20
C TYR A 253 11.26 24.38 4.18
N LEU A 254 12.53 23.96 4.27
CA LEU A 254 13.53 24.20 3.21
C LEU A 254 13.19 23.45 1.91
N LYS A 255 12.52 22.31 2.02
CA LYS A 255 12.13 21.47 0.88
C LYS A 255 10.73 21.79 0.36
N TYR A 256 9.80 22.09 1.26
CA TYR A 256 8.38 22.31 1.02
C TYR A 256 7.92 23.49 1.89
N ASN A 257 7.95 24.71 1.33
CA ASN A 257 7.50 25.91 2.06
C ASN A 257 5.96 25.99 2.03
N GLY A 258 5.31 25.35 3.00
CA GLY A 258 3.86 25.21 3.03
C GLY A 258 3.34 24.24 1.95
N GLY A 259 2.10 24.44 1.53
CA GLY A 259 1.44 23.67 0.47
C GLY A 259 0.60 22.51 1.00
N THR A 260 0.04 21.73 0.07
CA THR A 260 -0.91 20.66 0.38
C THR A 260 -0.18 19.31 0.46
N PRO A 261 -0.33 18.54 1.56
CA PRO A 261 0.29 17.22 1.65
C PRO A 261 -0.39 16.25 0.69
N ALA A 262 0.39 15.42 0.00
CA ALA A 262 -0.13 14.34 -0.86
C ALA A 262 -0.95 13.29 -0.09
N ARG A 263 -0.75 13.23 1.23
CA ARG A 263 -1.48 12.41 2.18
C ARG A 263 -2.13 13.35 3.19
N THR A 264 -3.42 13.61 3.02
CA THR A 264 -4.17 14.64 3.77
C THR A 264 -4.69 14.13 5.11
N LEU A 265 -4.97 12.83 5.24
CA LEU A 265 -5.60 12.27 6.44
C LEU A 265 -4.58 11.91 7.52
N PHE A 266 -4.63 12.58 8.66
CA PHE A 266 -3.88 12.18 9.86
C PHE A 266 -4.60 11.04 10.59
N ASP A 267 -3.95 9.87 10.63
CA ASP A 267 -4.44 8.68 11.33
C ASP A 267 -4.25 8.83 12.84
N ALA A 268 -5.35 8.96 13.57
CA ALA A 268 -5.41 9.11 15.04
C ALA A 268 -5.04 7.82 15.82
N GLY A 269 -4.93 6.67 15.16
CA GLY A 269 -4.44 5.42 15.76
C GLY A 269 -5.27 4.89 16.92
N GLY A 270 -6.58 5.21 16.96
CA GLY A 270 -7.49 4.76 18.02
C GLY A 270 -7.30 5.43 19.38
N SER A 271 -6.54 6.53 19.45
CA SER A 271 -6.21 7.25 20.70
C SER A 271 -7.33 8.12 21.28
N GLY A 272 -8.56 7.96 20.80
CA GLY A 272 -9.74 8.69 21.28
C GLY A 272 -9.95 10.08 20.65
N CYS A 273 -9.18 10.43 19.62
CA CYS A 273 -9.49 11.52 18.70
C CYS A 273 -9.94 10.97 17.34
N ASP A 274 -10.77 11.74 16.64
CA ASP A 274 -11.13 11.46 15.25
C ASP A 274 -9.91 11.72 14.35
N ASN A 275 -9.89 11.07 13.18
CA ASN A 275 -8.91 11.38 12.15
C ASN A 275 -9.09 12.84 11.71
N ILE A 276 -7.99 13.51 11.39
CA ILE A 276 -7.98 14.92 11.03
C ILE A 276 -7.53 15.03 9.59
N GLU A 277 -8.37 15.59 8.74
CA GLU A 277 -7.99 15.90 7.37
C GLU A 277 -7.29 17.27 7.33
N ILE A 278 -6.04 17.26 6.88
CA ILE A 278 -5.22 18.46 6.75
C ILE A 278 -5.47 19.06 5.36
N SER A 279 -5.92 20.31 5.32
CA SER A 279 -6.07 21.04 4.07
C SER A 279 -4.69 21.51 3.58
N ASP A 280 -3.99 22.30 4.38
CA ASP A 280 -2.79 23.00 3.93
C ASP A 280 -1.78 23.22 5.05
N PHE A 281 -0.51 23.17 4.69
CA PHE A 281 0.58 23.71 5.50
C PHE A 281 0.77 25.18 5.17
N ILE A 282 0.87 25.98 6.22
CA ILE A 282 1.01 27.43 6.15
C ILE A 282 2.46 27.75 5.75
N PRO A 283 2.69 28.56 4.70
CA PRO A 283 4.04 28.93 4.28
C PRO A 283 4.68 29.90 5.28
N ILE A 284 6.01 29.85 5.45
CA ILE A 284 6.75 30.81 6.29
C ILE A 284 6.94 32.15 5.55
N ARG A 285 7.17 32.09 4.24
CA ARG A 285 7.31 33.27 3.38
C ARG A 285 6.60 33.06 2.05
N TYR A 286 6.46 34.16 1.32
CA TYR A 286 6.04 34.19 -0.07
C TYR A 286 4.61 33.66 -0.25
N ALA A 287 3.64 34.08 0.57
CA ALA A 287 2.25 33.62 0.46
C ALA A 287 1.58 34.19 -0.82
N GLN A 288 1.91 33.63 -1.99
CA GLN A 288 1.56 34.18 -3.30
C GLN A 288 0.05 34.19 -3.55
N ALA A 289 -0.66 33.18 -3.05
CA ALA A 289 -2.12 33.13 -3.08
C ALA A 289 -2.78 34.36 -2.42
N PHE A 290 -2.05 35.07 -1.56
CA PHE A 290 -2.48 36.26 -0.84
C PHE A 290 -1.61 37.48 -1.15
N ALA A 291 -1.04 37.54 -2.37
CA ALA A 291 -0.20 38.66 -2.82
C ALA A 291 0.97 38.97 -1.86
N ASP A 292 1.58 37.92 -1.30
CA ASP A 292 2.69 38.00 -0.32
C ASP A 292 2.33 38.77 0.96
N ASP A 293 1.05 38.81 1.33
CA ASP A 293 0.60 39.42 2.58
C ASP A 293 1.20 38.66 3.80
N PRO A 294 1.95 39.35 4.68
CA PRO A 294 2.59 38.72 5.83
C PRO A 294 1.59 38.07 6.79
N ASP A 295 0.34 38.54 6.87
CA ASP A 295 -0.68 37.98 7.78
C ASP A 295 -1.12 36.56 7.38
N PHE A 296 -0.77 36.11 6.17
CA PHE A 296 -1.08 34.77 5.68
C PHE A 296 0.10 33.79 5.83
N THR A 297 1.25 34.28 6.32
CA THR A 297 2.41 33.45 6.65
C THR A 297 2.29 32.83 8.04
N LEU A 298 3.05 31.76 8.29
CA LEU A 298 3.11 31.06 9.57
C LEU A 298 3.41 32.01 10.72
N GLU A 299 4.40 32.88 10.56
CA GLU A 299 4.82 33.84 11.58
C GLU A 299 3.81 34.98 11.76
N GLY A 300 3.23 35.51 10.66
CA GLY A 300 2.20 36.55 10.74
C GLY A 300 0.91 36.05 11.39
N ARG A 301 0.44 34.86 11.02
CA ARG A 301 -0.72 34.21 11.64
C ARG A 301 -0.50 33.98 13.13
N ALA A 302 0.65 33.41 13.49
CA ALA A 302 0.99 33.19 14.89
C ALA A 302 0.93 34.51 15.69
N ALA A 303 1.57 35.57 15.18
CA ALA A 303 1.56 36.88 15.82
C ALA A 303 0.15 37.47 15.97
N ALA A 304 -0.68 37.40 14.92
CA ALA A 304 -2.04 37.91 14.93
C ALA A 304 -2.95 37.17 15.91
N GLU A 305 -2.87 35.84 15.95
CA GLU A 305 -3.65 35.00 16.88
C GLU A 305 -3.21 35.21 18.34
N TRP A 306 -1.90 35.36 18.60
CA TRP A 306 -1.39 35.67 19.93
C TRP A 306 -1.83 37.06 20.40
N ALA A 307 -1.79 38.07 19.52
CA ALA A 307 -2.24 39.43 19.83
C ALA A 307 -3.74 39.47 20.19
N ARG A 308 -4.54 38.65 19.51
CA ARG A 308 -5.98 38.51 19.77
C ARG A 308 -6.32 37.59 20.95
N ASN A 309 -5.32 36.89 21.52
CA ASN A 309 -5.48 35.87 22.55
C ASN A 309 -6.42 34.72 22.12
N GLU A 310 -6.42 34.37 20.84
CA GLU A 310 -7.24 33.28 20.28
C GLU A 310 -6.53 31.93 20.42
N ILE A 311 -5.19 31.93 20.44
CA ILE A 311 -4.36 30.74 20.67
C ILE A 311 -3.29 31.01 21.75
N PRO A 312 -2.80 29.97 22.46
CA PRO A 312 -1.70 30.11 23.40
C PRO A 312 -0.40 30.59 22.71
N PRO A 313 0.34 31.56 23.30
CA PRO A 313 1.64 31.99 22.79
C PRO A 313 2.71 30.88 22.69
N ALA A 314 2.49 29.73 23.34
CA ALA A 314 3.35 28.55 23.26
C ALA A 314 3.11 27.70 22.00
N LEU A 315 2.02 27.94 21.25
CA LEU A 315 1.64 27.18 20.07
C LEU A 315 1.86 28.00 18.80
N ILE A 316 2.60 27.44 17.84
CA ILE A 316 2.83 28.01 16.51
C ILE A 316 1.99 27.23 15.50
N PRO A 317 0.94 27.83 14.90
CA PRO A 317 0.12 27.15 13.89
C PRO A 317 0.94 26.96 12.61
N PHE A 318 1.04 25.73 12.11
CA PHE A 318 1.77 25.44 10.87
C PHE A 318 0.93 24.74 9.81
N ALA A 319 -0.23 24.19 10.17
CA ALA A 319 -1.16 23.63 9.19
C ALA A 319 -2.62 23.82 9.63
N LEU A 320 -3.54 23.62 8.70
CA LEU A 320 -4.98 23.83 8.83
C LEU A 320 -5.75 22.55 8.52
N ASP A 321 -6.91 22.39 9.14
CA ASP A 321 -7.97 21.52 8.60
C ASP A 321 -8.99 22.35 7.80
N TRP A 322 -9.91 21.67 7.12
CA TRP A 322 -11.00 22.32 6.38
C TRP A 322 -11.95 23.15 7.24
N GLY A 323 -11.99 22.91 8.56
CA GLY A 323 -12.76 23.69 9.54
C GLY A 323 -12.07 24.96 10.01
N GLY A 324 -10.81 25.20 9.58
CA GLY A 324 -10.00 26.33 10.01
C GLY A 324 -9.38 26.17 11.41
N ASN A 325 -9.38 24.96 11.96
CA ASN A 325 -8.63 24.61 13.16
C ASN A 325 -7.15 24.42 12.84
N TYR A 326 -6.29 24.57 13.84
CA TYR A 326 -4.85 24.52 13.62
C TYR A 326 -4.23 23.21 14.04
N ILE A 327 -3.23 22.80 13.28
CA ILE A 327 -2.17 21.93 13.75
C ILE A 327 -1.00 22.84 14.13
N CYS A 328 -0.56 22.71 15.38
CA CYS A 328 0.42 23.58 15.99
C CYS A 328 1.68 22.82 16.41
N LEU A 329 2.82 23.52 16.34
CA LEU A 329 4.08 23.15 16.95
C LEU A 329 4.18 23.84 18.32
N GLU A 330 4.42 23.07 19.38
CA GLU A 330 4.68 23.60 20.71
C GLU A 330 6.14 24.07 20.82
N LYS A 331 6.35 25.36 21.17
CA LYS A 331 7.65 26.05 21.14
C LYS A 331 8.76 25.34 21.91
N ASP A 332 8.46 24.89 23.13
CA ASP A 332 9.50 24.39 24.05
C ASP A 332 9.80 22.90 23.84
N SER A 333 8.79 22.12 23.45
CA SER A 333 8.88 20.66 23.38
C SER A 333 9.08 20.12 21.96
N GLY A 334 8.73 20.91 20.95
CA GLY A 334 8.66 20.47 19.56
C GLY A 334 7.52 19.48 19.27
N LYS A 335 6.60 19.28 20.22
CA LYS A 335 5.43 18.40 20.06
C LYS A 335 4.43 19.01 19.10
N ILE A 336 3.68 18.12 18.45
CA ILE A 336 2.62 18.49 17.51
C ILE A 336 1.27 18.31 18.20
N THR A 337 0.45 19.36 18.15
CA THR A 337 -0.87 19.40 18.79
C THR A 337 -1.93 19.89 17.81
N TYR A 338 -3.15 19.39 17.92
CA TYR A 338 -4.31 19.95 17.27
C TYR A 338 -4.99 20.95 18.21
N TYR A 339 -5.35 22.12 17.68
CA TYR A 339 -5.98 23.20 18.42
C TYR A 339 -7.33 23.56 17.78
N VAL A 340 -8.40 23.25 18.51
CA VAL A 340 -9.79 23.53 18.12
C VAL A 340 -10.10 25.01 18.40
N ARG A 341 -10.50 25.76 17.37
CA ARG A 341 -10.70 27.21 17.46
C ARG A 341 -12.15 27.64 17.62
N ASP A 342 -13.09 26.79 17.21
CA ASP A 342 -14.53 27.07 17.19
C ASP A 342 -15.25 26.73 18.50
N VAL A 343 -14.54 26.18 19.49
CA VAL A 343 -15.08 25.83 20.81
C VAL A 343 -14.59 26.80 21.87
N TRP A 344 -15.52 27.48 22.57
CA TRP A 344 -15.19 28.32 23.71
C TRP A 344 -16.25 28.23 24.80
N SER A 345 -15.81 28.16 26.07
CA SER A 345 -16.70 28.15 27.23
C SER A 345 -16.49 29.37 28.11
N ASP A 346 -17.54 30.18 28.27
CA ASP A 346 -17.56 31.31 29.21
C ASP A 346 -17.47 30.89 30.69
N LYS A 347 -17.61 29.58 30.97
CA LYS A 347 -17.51 29.01 32.32
C LYS A 347 -16.08 28.64 32.71
N LEU A 348 -15.17 28.58 31.74
CA LEU A 348 -13.76 28.23 31.95
C LEU A 348 -12.91 29.49 31.95
N SER A 349 -11.79 29.47 32.67
CA SER A 349 -10.74 30.47 32.45
C SER A 349 -10.20 30.36 31.03
N ARG A 350 -9.50 31.40 30.56
CA ARG A 350 -8.83 31.36 29.27
C ARG A 350 -7.85 30.19 29.17
N GLU A 351 -7.03 30.01 30.21
CA GLU A 351 -6.05 28.93 30.28
C GLU A 351 -6.72 27.54 30.28
N ALA A 352 -7.89 27.44 30.92
CA ALA A 352 -8.68 26.22 30.90
C ALA A 352 -9.31 25.94 29.52
N ASN A 353 -9.79 26.98 28.80
CA ASN A 353 -10.24 26.86 27.41
C ASN A 353 -9.10 26.43 26.48
N PHE A 354 -7.93 27.09 26.59
CA PHE A 354 -6.74 26.73 25.85
C PHE A 354 -6.36 25.26 26.05
N LYS A 355 -6.39 24.79 27.29
CA LYS A 355 -6.09 23.40 27.61
C LYS A 355 -7.15 22.43 27.06
N SER A 356 -8.44 22.75 27.16
CA SER A 356 -9.51 21.89 26.63
C SER A 356 -9.50 21.80 25.11
N ASN A 357 -9.03 22.85 24.44
CA ASN A 357 -8.99 22.94 22.98
C ASN A 357 -7.73 22.34 22.38
N THR A 358 -6.71 22.04 23.19
CA THR A 358 -5.44 21.48 22.73
C THR A 358 -5.44 19.96 22.90
N ARG A 359 -5.17 19.23 21.81
CA ARG A 359 -5.07 17.76 21.79
C ARG A 359 -3.69 17.35 21.27
N PRO A 360 -2.94 16.47 21.95
CA PRO A 360 -1.65 16.00 21.44
C PRO A 360 -1.83 15.09 20.22
N LEU A 361 -1.00 15.28 19.19
CA LEU A 361 -0.98 14.44 17.98
C LEU A 361 0.28 13.57 17.90
N ALA A 362 1.45 14.16 18.10
CA ALA A 362 2.72 13.44 18.01
C ALA A 362 3.81 14.10 18.86
N ASP A 363 4.76 13.31 19.34
CA ASP A 363 5.89 13.84 20.12
C ASP A 363 6.94 14.55 19.26
N THR A 364 6.96 14.30 17.95
CA THR A 364 7.90 14.94 17.01
C THR A 364 7.25 15.18 15.66
N PHE A 365 7.77 16.16 14.91
CA PHE A 365 7.30 16.46 13.55
C PHE A 365 7.44 15.30 12.55
N PRO A 366 8.54 14.52 12.52
CA PRO A 366 8.61 13.32 11.66
C PRO A 366 7.57 12.25 12.03
N ALA A 367 7.31 12.05 13.33
CA ALA A 367 6.29 11.11 13.78
C ALA A 367 4.88 11.55 13.37
N PHE A 368 4.63 12.87 13.32
CA PHE A 368 3.39 13.42 12.77
C PHE A 368 3.27 13.12 11.27
N LEU A 369 4.27 13.47 10.46
CA LEU A 369 4.27 13.23 9.01
C LEU A 369 4.13 11.74 8.66
N ALA A 370 4.74 10.85 9.46
CA ALA A 370 4.66 9.41 9.28
C ALA A 370 3.26 8.82 9.53
N ARG A 371 2.33 9.59 10.10
CA ARG A 371 0.94 9.21 10.34
C ARG A 371 -0.04 9.77 9.31
N LEU A 372 0.45 10.54 8.33
CA LEU A 372 -0.36 10.97 7.21
C LEU A 372 -0.61 9.79 6.25
N ARG A 373 -1.86 9.65 5.82
CA ARG A 373 -2.38 8.59 4.94
C ARG A 373 -3.19 9.22 3.81
N ASP A 374 -3.39 8.44 2.74
CA ASP A 374 -4.33 8.83 1.69
C ASP A 374 -5.75 8.89 2.30
N ASN A 375 -6.52 9.92 1.94
CA ASN A 375 -7.92 9.98 2.32
C ASN A 375 -8.70 9.02 1.41
N PRO A 376 -9.41 8.00 1.96
CA PRO A 376 -10.18 7.08 1.13
C PRO A 376 -11.27 7.77 0.30
N ASP A 377 -11.73 8.95 0.73
CA ASP A 377 -12.74 9.74 0.02
C ASP A 377 -12.15 10.56 -1.15
N ASP A 378 -10.82 10.69 -1.24
CA ASP A 378 -10.13 11.34 -2.38
C ASP A 378 -9.94 10.36 -3.57
N VAL A 379 -10.32 9.08 -3.41
CA VAL A 379 -10.16 8.03 -4.43
C VAL A 379 -11.45 7.89 -5.25
N ASP A 380 -11.99 8.97 -5.79
CA ASP A 380 -13.08 8.94 -6.79
C ASP A 380 -13.24 10.32 -7.45
N SER A 381 -12.51 10.60 -8.54
CA SER A 381 -12.94 11.64 -9.51
C SER A 381 -12.28 11.62 -10.90
N ASP A 382 -11.26 10.80 -11.17
CA ASP A 382 -10.53 10.84 -12.46
C ASP A 382 -10.96 9.76 -13.48
N ASP A 383 -12.04 9.01 -13.21
CA ASP A 383 -12.63 8.05 -14.15
C ASP A 383 -14.06 8.48 -14.57
N GLU A 384 -14.19 9.65 -15.23
CA GLU A 384 -15.35 9.98 -16.09
C GLU A 384 -14.96 10.26 -17.55
#